data_AF-A0A8X8ZE17-F1
#
_entry.id   AF-A0A8X8ZE17-F1
#
_cell.length_a   1.000
_cell.length_b   1.000
_cell.length_c   1.000
_cell.angle_alpha   90.00
_cell.angle_beta   90.00
_cell.angle_gamma   90.00
#
_symmetry.space_group_name_H-M   'P 1'
#
loop_
_entity.id
_entity.type
_entity.pdbx_description
1 polymer ?
#
loop_
_entity_poly.entity_id
_entity_poly.type
_entity_poly.pdbx_seq_one_letter_code
_entity_poly.pdbx_strand_id
1 'polypeptide(L)'
;MESNRLISASASPSPLPPLLRHHRLHISAGPVAPCRSASLTFTHLLHSRYRSKSDLASYTDDPAHVSVVNNYDKPVVDDVMAVNWVAEGFSGPVAVPPGSSLRLTVMKLKEEEEAGKGEILGIARGMKEKFDSIEQLTVGENFSPGRSKGFSIASIGVVKDLESNAKILDHV
;
A
#
# COMPACT_ATOMS: atom_id res chain seq x y z
N MET A 1 -14.62 -35.95 8.92
CA MET A 1 -13.42 -35.67 9.72
C MET A 1 -12.27 -35.66 8.73
N GLU A 2 -11.69 -34.49 8.46
CA GLU A 2 -10.54 -34.17 7.57
C GLU A 2 -10.85 -32.83 6.90
N SER A 3 -9.98 -31.84 6.78
CA SER A 3 -8.76 -31.45 7.49
C SER A 3 -8.57 -29.98 7.07
N ASN A 4 -8.33 -29.09 8.04
CA ASN A 4 -8.05 -27.68 7.82
C ASN A 4 -6.91 -27.49 6.81
N ARG A 5 -7.15 -26.72 5.73
CA ARG A 5 -6.07 -26.11 4.95
C ARG A 5 -5.91 -24.65 5.37
N LEU A 6 -5.10 -24.45 6.41
CA LEU A 6 -4.46 -23.16 6.69
C LEU A 6 -3.45 -22.88 5.57
N ILE A 7 -3.72 -21.88 4.73
CA ILE A 7 -2.72 -21.30 3.84
C ILE A 7 -2.02 -20.21 4.64
N SER A 8 -0.92 -20.58 5.30
CA SER A 8 0.04 -19.63 5.87
C SER A 8 0.98 -19.17 4.75
N ALA A 9 0.92 -17.90 4.38
CA ALA A 9 1.93 -17.29 3.53
C ALA A 9 3.06 -16.76 4.43
N SER A 10 4.09 -17.57 4.64
CA SER A 10 5.35 -17.09 5.23
C SER A 10 6.10 -16.28 4.19
N ALA A 11 6.35 -15.00 4.45
CA ALA A 11 7.29 -14.21 3.66
C ALA A 11 8.70 -14.76 3.92
N SER A 12 9.21 -15.61 3.02
CA SER A 12 10.64 -15.96 3.02
C SER A 12 11.42 -14.85 2.28
N PRO A 13 12.55 -14.38 2.82
CA PRO A 13 13.42 -13.48 2.08
C PRO A 13 14.17 -14.31 1.04
N SER A 14 13.75 -14.22 -0.22
CA SER A 14 14.53 -14.75 -1.34
C SER A 14 15.79 -13.89 -1.51
N PRO A 15 17.01 -14.47 -1.59
CA PRO A 15 18.22 -13.70 -1.82
C PRO A 15 18.22 -13.23 -3.28
N LEU A 16 17.96 -11.95 -3.48
CA LEU A 16 18.03 -11.30 -4.79
C LEU A 16 19.49 -11.19 -5.26
N PRO A 17 19.76 -11.32 -6.57
CA PRO A 17 21.11 -11.17 -7.12
C PRO A 17 21.68 -9.75 -6.94
N PRO A 18 23.02 -9.57 -6.86
CA PRO A 18 23.66 -8.39 -6.27
C PRO A 18 23.73 -7.13 -7.14
N LEU A 19 22.76 -6.87 -8.01
CA LEU A 19 22.83 -5.74 -8.96
C LEU A 19 21.70 -4.70 -8.84
N LEU A 20 20.79 -4.82 -7.87
CA LEU A 20 19.84 -3.74 -7.58
C LEU A 20 20.48 -2.73 -6.65
N ARG A 21 20.98 -1.62 -7.22
CA ARG A 21 21.34 -0.43 -6.44
C ARG A 21 20.17 -0.08 -5.52
N HIS A 22 20.49 0.17 -4.25
CA HIS A 22 19.60 0.21 -3.08
C HIS A 22 18.55 1.37 -3.08
N HIS A 23 17.69 1.46 -4.09
CA HIS A 23 16.67 2.52 -4.21
C HIS A 23 15.39 2.20 -3.44
N ARG A 24 15.13 0.91 -3.19
CA ARG A 24 13.92 0.39 -2.55
C ARG A 24 14.21 -0.12 -1.14
N LEU A 25 13.45 0.37 -0.17
CA LEU A 25 13.63 0.04 1.25
C LEU A 25 12.73 -1.11 1.72
N HIS A 26 11.53 -1.23 1.13
CA HIS A 26 10.57 -2.28 1.46
C HIS A 26 9.76 -2.64 0.23
N ILE A 27 9.40 -3.91 0.09
CA ILE A 27 8.42 -4.40 -0.87
C ILE A 27 7.68 -5.59 -0.30
N SER A 28 6.36 -5.58 -0.43
CA SER A 28 5.49 -6.70 -0.04
C SER A 28 4.30 -6.74 -0.96
N ALA A 29 3.93 -7.93 -1.40
CA ALA A 29 2.70 -8.16 -2.15
C ALA A 29 1.82 -9.14 -1.37
N GLY A 30 0.51 -8.98 -1.49
CA GLY A 30 -0.43 -9.91 -0.86
C GLY A 30 -1.85 -9.77 -1.40
N PRO A 31 -2.70 -10.75 -1.11
CA PRO A 31 -4.10 -10.70 -1.50
C PRO A 31 -4.84 -9.59 -0.75
N VAL A 32 -5.83 -9.01 -1.40
CA VAL A 32 -6.73 -8.01 -0.82
C VAL A 32 -8.00 -8.70 -0.35
N ALA A 33 -8.37 -8.49 0.91
CA ALA A 33 -9.67 -8.91 1.42
C ALA A 33 -10.79 -8.14 0.68
N PRO A 34 -11.98 -8.74 0.48
CA PRO A 34 -13.07 -8.10 -0.26
C PRO A 34 -13.30 -6.65 0.16
N CYS A 35 -13.23 -5.73 -0.80
CA CYS A 35 -13.39 -4.31 -0.54
C CYS A 35 -14.86 -3.98 -0.23
N ARG A 36 -15.10 -3.02 0.67
CA ARG A 36 -16.47 -2.49 0.89
C ARG A 36 -17.01 -1.75 -0.33
N SER A 37 -16.12 -1.22 -1.19
CA SER A 37 -16.52 -0.55 -2.42
C SER A 37 -16.70 -1.57 -3.54
N ALA A 38 -17.92 -1.68 -4.06
CA ALA A 38 -18.22 -2.50 -5.23
C ALA A 38 -17.44 -2.07 -6.50
N SER A 39 -16.89 -0.85 -6.51
CA SER A 39 -16.12 -0.32 -7.64
C SER A 39 -14.64 -0.71 -7.65
N LEU A 40 -14.11 -1.29 -6.56
CA LEU A 40 -12.71 -1.70 -6.44
C LEU A 40 -12.62 -3.22 -6.32
N THR A 41 -12.39 -3.88 -7.45
CA THR A 41 -12.29 -5.35 -7.56
C THR A 41 -10.84 -5.86 -7.57
N PHE A 42 -9.89 -5.06 -7.09
CA PHE A 42 -8.48 -5.44 -7.05
C PHE A 42 -8.26 -6.63 -6.11
N THR A 43 -7.54 -7.64 -6.60
CA THR A 43 -7.29 -8.89 -5.88
C THR A 43 -5.99 -8.89 -5.10
N HIS A 44 -5.04 -8.02 -5.47
CA HIS A 44 -3.71 -7.95 -4.89
C HIS A 44 -3.28 -6.51 -4.64
N LEU A 45 -2.51 -6.32 -3.58
CA LEU A 45 -1.86 -5.06 -3.24
C LEU A 45 -0.35 -5.27 -3.27
N LEU A 46 0.35 -4.44 -4.04
CA LEU A 46 1.78 -4.25 -3.92
C LEU A 46 2.05 -2.98 -3.11
N HIS A 47 2.72 -3.14 -1.97
CA HIS A 47 3.16 -2.03 -1.13
C HIS A 47 4.69 -1.97 -1.15
N SER A 48 5.22 -0.81 -1.51
CA SER A 48 6.66 -0.55 -1.59
C SER A 48 7.02 0.79 -0.96
N ARG A 49 8.21 0.87 -0.36
CA ARG A 49 8.74 2.11 0.23
C ARG A 49 10.10 2.43 -0.39
N TYR A 50 10.30 3.71 -0.69
CA TYR A 50 11.52 4.25 -1.28
C TYR A 50 12.04 5.39 -0.42
N ARG A 51 13.33 5.69 -0.53
CA ARG A 51 13.94 6.77 0.24
C ARG A 51 13.50 8.15 -0.26
N SER A 52 13.22 8.29 -1.55
CA SER A 52 12.80 9.55 -2.18
C SER A 52 11.95 9.31 -3.43
N LYS A 53 11.34 10.37 -3.96
CA LYS A 53 10.67 10.33 -5.28
C LYS A 53 11.65 9.99 -6.42
N SER A 54 12.90 10.45 -6.30
CA SER A 54 13.95 10.15 -7.28
C SER A 54 14.31 8.66 -7.29
N ASP A 55 14.35 8.04 -6.11
CA ASP A 55 14.58 6.59 -5.99
C ASP A 55 13.43 5.76 -6.55
N LEU A 56 12.18 6.21 -6.35
CA LEU A 56 11.00 5.60 -6.98
C LEU A 56 11.06 5.73 -8.51
N ALA A 57 11.42 6.90 -9.04
CA ALA A 57 11.56 7.11 -10.48
C ALA A 57 12.67 6.21 -11.05
N SER A 58 13.83 6.20 -10.41
CA SER A 58 14.97 5.35 -10.78
C SER A 58 14.61 3.86 -10.78
N TYR A 59 13.84 3.38 -9.79
CA TYR A 59 13.36 2.00 -9.75
C TYR A 59 12.34 1.70 -10.85
N THR A 60 11.45 2.65 -11.16
CA THR A 60 10.43 2.51 -12.21
C THR A 60 11.06 2.37 -13.60
N ASP A 61 12.15 3.09 -13.84
CA ASP A 61 12.87 3.11 -15.11
C ASP A 61 14.00 2.06 -15.18
N ASP A 62 14.24 1.31 -14.09
CA ASP A 62 15.29 0.30 -14.03
C ASP A 62 15.01 -0.82 -15.05
N PRO A 63 15.95 -1.14 -15.98
CA PRO A 63 15.73 -2.15 -17.01
C PRO A 63 15.36 -3.54 -16.46
N ALA A 64 15.86 -3.91 -15.27
CA ALA A 64 15.50 -5.17 -14.63
C ALA A 64 14.05 -5.15 -14.13
N HIS A 65 13.59 -4.04 -13.55
CA HIS A 65 12.19 -3.88 -13.16
C HIS A 65 11.27 -3.88 -14.39
N VAL A 66 11.61 -3.09 -15.41
CA VAL A 66 10.84 -3.00 -16.66
C VAL A 66 10.74 -4.36 -17.35
N SER A 67 11.82 -5.14 -17.37
CA SER A 67 11.82 -6.50 -17.90
C SER A 67 10.85 -7.40 -17.14
N VAL A 68 10.83 -7.34 -15.81
CA VAL A 68 9.90 -8.14 -15.00
C VAL A 68 8.45 -7.75 -15.29
N VAL A 69 8.14 -6.46 -15.29
CA VAL A 69 6.79 -5.95 -15.56
C VAL A 69 6.32 -6.39 -16.95
N ASN A 70 7.18 -6.28 -17.97
CA ASN A 70 6.79 -6.61 -19.34
C ASN A 70 6.62 -8.11 -19.57
N ASN A 71 7.47 -8.93 -18.96
CA ASN A 71 7.50 -10.36 -19.24
C ASN A 71 6.60 -11.18 -18.30
N TYR A 72 6.28 -10.68 -17.10
CA TYR A 72 5.54 -11.44 -16.09
C TYR A 72 4.29 -10.75 -15.58
N ASP A 73 4.30 -9.44 -15.34
CA ASP A 73 3.12 -8.75 -14.77
C ASP A 73 2.08 -8.47 -15.85
N LYS A 74 2.46 -7.80 -16.94
CA LYS A 74 1.53 -7.42 -18.02
C LYS A 74 0.72 -8.59 -18.61
N PRO A 75 1.27 -9.80 -18.79
CA PRO A 75 0.50 -10.91 -19.34
C PRO A 75 -0.62 -11.44 -18.43
N VAL A 76 -0.58 -11.16 -17.12
CA VAL A 76 -1.51 -11.76 -16.13
C VAL A 76 -2.33 -10.74 -15.34
N VAL A 77 -2.06 -9.44 -15.54
CA VAL A 77 -2.71 -8.36 -14.80
C VAL A 77 -3.71 -7.65 -15.71
N ASP A 78 -5.00 -7.84 -15.41
CA ASP A 78 -6.10 -7.23 -16.16
C ASP A 78 -6.21 -5.72 -15.92
N ASP A 79 -5.90 -5.27 -14.71
CA ASP A 79 -6.10 -3.89 -14.28
C ASP A 79 -5.05 -3.46 -13.24
N VAL A 80 -4.62 -2.20 -13.35
CA VAL A 80 -3.60 -1.60 -12.47
C VAL A 80 -4.09 -0.25 -11.96
N MET A 81 -3.87 -0.04 -10.67
CA MET A 81 -3.96 1.26 -10.02
C MET A 81 -2.71 1.50 -9.20
N ALA A 82 -2.20 2.73 -9.25
CA ALA A 82 -1.09 3.17 -8.43
C ALA A 82 -1.44 4.46 -7.70
N VAL A 83 -1.09 4.49 -6.41
CA VAL A 83 -1.13 5.67 -5.56
C VAL A 83 0.24 5.80 -4.89
N ASN A 84 0.88 6.95 -5.05
CA ASN A 84 2.22 7.24 -4.52
C ASN A 84 2.12 8.56 -3.76
N TRP A 85 2.60 8.60 -2.53
CA TRP A 85 2.60 9.80 -1.69
C TRP A 85 3.90 9.89 -0.90
N VAL A 86 4.18 11.09 -0.39
CA VAL A 86 5.31 11.31 0.51
C VAL A 86 4.84 10.99 1.93
N ALA A 87 5.53 10.07 2.61
CA ALA A 87 5.26 9.74 4.00
C ALA A 87 5.92 10.78 4.93
N GLU A 88 5.31 11.97 5.00
CA GLU A 88 5.79 13.06 5.86
C GLU A 88 5.83 12.65 7.33
N GLY A 89 6.94 12.94 8.02
CA GLY A 89 7.09 12.64 9.44
C GLY A 89 7.11 11.14 9.78
N PHE A 90 7.30 10.26 8.79
CA PHE A 90 7.40 8.82 9.06
C PHE A 90 8.59 8.54 10.00
N SER A 91 8.26 7.92 11.12
CA SER A 91 9.20 7.42 12.11
C SER A 91 8.84 5.98 12.45
N GLY A 92 9.84 5.14 12.68
CA GLY A 92 9.67 3.72 12.97
C GLY A 92 10.30 2.80 11.92
N PRO A 93 10.05 1.48 12.03
CA PRO A 93 10.68 0.49 11.17
C PRO A 93 10.13 0.57 9.74
N VAL A 94 11.04 0.59 8.76
CA VAL A 94 10.67 0.62 7.34
C VAL A 94 10.04 -0.69 6.89
N ALA A 95 10.47 -1.81 7.46
CA ALA A 95 9.87 -3.11 7.22
C ALA A 95 8.50 -3.22 7.91
N VAL A 96 7.60 -3.95 7.26
CA VAL A 96 6.32 -4.37 7.85
C VAL A 96 6.58 -5.60 8.72
N PRO A 97 6.18 -5.61 10.01
CA PRO A 97 6.36 -6.79 10.85
C PRO A 97 5.64 -8.03 10.30
N PRO A 98 6.20 -9.24 10.45
CA PRO A 98 5.52 -10.47 10.07
C PRO A 98 4.21 -10.65 10.83
N GLY A 99 3.16 -11.10 10.14
CA GLY A 99 1.82 -11.29 10.73
C GLY A 99 0.93 -10.04 10.72
N SER A 100 1.48 -8.87 10.40
CA SER A 100 0.69 -7.65 10.25
C SER A 100 -0.29 -7.71 9.08
N SER A 101 -1.41 -7.01 9.24
CA SER A 101 -2.37 -6.72 8.16
C SER A 101 -2.15 -5.30 7.64
N LEU A 102 -2.22 -5.11 6.32
CA LEU A 102 -2.18 -3.78 5.71
C LEU A 102 -3.59 -3.28 5.43
N ARG A 103 -3.86 -2.01 5.73
CA ARG A 103 -5.10 -1.32 5.35
C ARG A 103 -4.77 -0.14 4.47
N LEU A 104 -5.05 -0.27 3.18
CA LEU A 104 -5.01 0.83 2.23
C LEU A 104 -6.38 1.52 2.22
N THR A 105 -6.39 2.83 2.40
CA THR A 105 -7.55 3.69 2.15
C THR A 105 -7.21 4.65 1.02
N VAL A 106 -8.08 4.75 0.03
CA VAL A 106 -7.95 5.70 -1.09
C VAL A 106 -9.20 6.56 -1.15
N MET A 107 -9.02 7.86 -1.40
CA MET A 107 -10.12 8.82 -1.43
C MET A 107 -10.05 9.63 -2.73
N LYS A 108 -11.22 9.78 -3.34
CA LYS A 108 -11.44 10.61 -4.51
C LYS A 108 -12.23 11.82 -4.06
N LEU A 109 -11.60 12.99 -4.11
CA LEU A 109 -12.26 14.25 -3.81
C LEU A 109 -13.03 14.74 -5.02
N LYS A 110 -14.17 15.40 -4.78
CA LYS A 110 -14.84 16.19 -5.80
C LYS A 110 -14.14 17.54 -5.94
N GLU A 111 -14.34 18.22 -7.07
CA GLU A 111 -13.70 19.52 -7.34
C GLU A 111 -14.05 20.57 -6.27
N GLU A 112 -15.29 20.57 -5.82
CA GLU A 112 -15.77 21.46 -4.74
C GLU A 112 -15.17 21.15 -3.36
N GLU A 113 -14.62 19.95 -3.16
CA GLU A 113 -14.04 19.48 -1.88
C GLU A 113 -12.53 19.66 -1.81
N GLU A 114 -11.86 20.08 -2.90
CA GLU A 114 -10.39 20.26 -2.92
C GLU A 114 -9.93 21.31 -1.89
N ALA A 115 -10.75 22.31 -1.58
CA ALA A 115 -10.46 23.28 -0.52
C ALA A 115 -10.40 22.64 0.89
N GLY A 116 -11.13 21.53 1.12
CA GLY A 116 -11.17 20.79 2.38
C GLY A 116 -10.13 19.67 2.49
N LYS A 117 -9.31 19.47 1.46
CA LYS A 117 -8.30 18.40 1.39
C LYS A 117 -7.36 18.34 2.60
N GLY A 118 -6.93 19.49 3.12
CA GLY A 118 -6.06 19.56 4.30
C GLY A 118 -6.70 18.99 5.56
N GLU A 119 -8.01 19.24 5.75
CA GLU A 119 -8.78 18.69 6.87
C GLU A 119 -8.90 17.16 6.74
N ILE A 120 -9.21 16.67 5.54
CA ILE A 120 -9.32 15.24 5.26
C ILE A 120 -7.99 14.51 5.54
N LEU A 121 -6.87 15.10 5.11
CA LEU A 121 -5.53 14.60 5.44
C LEU A 121 -5.30 14.59 6.96
N GLY A 122 -5.72 15.63 7.67
CA GLY A 122 -5.64 15.71 9.14
C GLY A 122 -6.42 14.60 9.84
N ILE A 123 -7.68 14.40 9.45
CA ILE A 123 -8.54 13.34 9.99
C ILE A 123 -7.92 11.97 9.73
N ALA A 124 -7.44 11.73 8.50
CA ALA A 124 -6.81 10.47 8.14
C ALA A 124 -5.52 10.22 8.95
N ARG A 125 -4.71 11.25 9.21
CA ARG A 125 -3.50 11.15 10.07
C ARG A 125 -3.86 10.82 11.52
N GLY A 126 -4.94 11.39 12.05
CA GLY A 126 -5.43 11.15 13.41
C GLY A 126 -5.94 9.73 13.67
N MET A 127 -6.10 8.88 12.64
CA MET A 127 -6.56 7.50 12.82
C MET A 127 -5.62 6.67 13.71
N LYS A 128 -4.32 6.96 13.69
CA LYS A 128 -3.35 6.25 14.54
C LYS A 128 -3.60 6.50 16.03
N GLU A 129 -4.10 7.68 16.39
CA GLU A 129 -4.40 8.06 17.79
C GLU A 129 -5.70 7.42 18.29
N LYS A 130 -6.59 7.00 17.38
CA LYS A 130 -7.86 6.35 17.72
C LYS A 130 -7.74 4.84 17.92
N PHE A 131 -6.74 4.21 17.30
CA PHE A 131 -6.62 2.76 17.28
C PHE A 131 -5.18 2.34 17.59
N ASP A 132 -4.94 1.89 18.82
CA ASP A 132 -3.62 1.40 19.28
C ASP A 132 -3.08 0.21 18.46
N SER A 133 -3.97 -0.51 17.76
CA SER A 133 -3.60 -1.60 16.86
C SER A 133 -2.89 -1.13 15.58
N ILE A 134 -2.90 0.17 15.26
CA ILE A 134 -2.21 0.74 14.10
C ILE A 134 -0.76 1.08 14.51
N GLU A 135 0.16 0.19 14.16
CA GLU A 135 1.58 0.32 14.50
C GLU A 135 2.26 1.41 13.66
N GLN A 136 1.87 1.50 12.38
CA GLN A 136 2.39 2.49 11.44
C GLN A 136 1.23 3.07 10.64
N LEU A 137 1.25 4.37 10.39
CA LEU A 137 0.29 5.03 9.51
C LEU A 137 1.03 6.07 8.69
N THR A 138 0.84 6.03 7.38
CA THR A 138 1.25 7.13 6.50
C THR A 138 0.07 7.58 5.68
N VAL A 139 0.01 8.88 5.43
CA VAL A 139 -1.09 9.53 4.70
C VAL A 139 -0.46 10.60 3.83
N GLY A 140 -0.94 10.74 2.61
CA GLY A 140 -0.51 11.87 1.79
C GLY A 140 -1.28 12.02 0.49
N GLU A 141 -0.90 13.08 -0.19
CA GLU A 141 -1.41 13.41 -1.52
C GLU A 141 -0.77 12.52 -2.57
N ASN A 142 -1.62 12.02 -3.47
CA ASN A 142 -1.18 11.16 -4.53
C ASN A 142 -0.53 11.95 -5.68
N PHE A 143 0.67 11.56 -6.07
CA PHE A 143 1.40 12.10 -7.23
C PHE A 143 1.55 11.08 -8.37
N SER A 144 0.57 10.19 -8.56
CA SER A 144 0.57 9.17 -9.64
C SER A 144 -0.37 9.54 -10.79
N PRO A 145 -0.04 10.55 -11.61
CA PRO A 145 -0.90 10.94 -12.72
C PRO A 145 -1.10 9.77 -13.68
N GLY A 146 -2.33 9.62 -14.19
CA GLY A 146 -2.69 8.60 -15.18
C GLY A 146 -2.86 7.16 -14.65
N ARG A 147 -2.38 6.86 -13.43
CA ARG A 147 -2.50 5.51 -12.83
C ARG A 147 -3.40 5.45 -11.60
N SER A 148 -3.92 6.59 -11.16
CA SER A 148 -4.64 6.69 -9.89
C SER A 148 -6.14 6.53 -9.98
N LYS A 149 -6.71 6.37 -11.17
CA LYS A 149 -8.18 6.30 -11.38
C LYS A 149 -8.97 7.45 -10.73
N GLY A 150 -8.32 8.60 -10.56
CA GLY A 150 -8.91 9.80 -9.94
C GLY A 150 -8.81 9.86 -8.41
N PHE A 151 -8.17 8.91 -7.74
CA PHE A 151 -7.88 9.01 -6.31
C PHE A 151 -6.76 10.03 -6.05
N SER A 152 -7.04 11.01 -5.20
CA SER A 152 -6.15 12.15 -4.90
C SER A 152 -5.48 12.06 -3.53
N ILE A 153 -6.05 11.28 -2.60
CA ILE A 153 -5.48 11.01 -1.28
C ILE A 153 -5.37 9.50 -1.06
N ALA A 154 -4.30 9.08 -0.40
CA ALA A 154 -4.16 7.71 0.08
C ALA A 154 -3.59 7.67 1.50
N SER A 155 -3.95 6.64 2.25
CA SER A 155 -3.29 6.26 3.49
C SER A 155 -3.06 4.76 3.54
N ILE A 156 -1.96 4.36 4.19
CA ILE A 156 -1.72 2.95 4.52
C ILE A 156 -1.41 2.80 6.00
N GLY A 157 -2.21 1.97 6.67
CA GLY A 157 -2.01 1.52 8.04
C GLY A 157 -1.37 0.13 8.06
N VAL A 158 -0.32 -0.04 8.86
CA VAL A 158 0.16 -1.35 9.30
C VAL A 158 -0.56 -1.66 10.61
N VAL A 159 -1.41 -2.67 10.58
CA VAL A 159 -2.23 -3.11 11.70
C VAL A 159 -1.65 -4.40 12.24
N LYS A 160 -1.62 -4.55 13.57
CA LYS A 160 -1.03 -5.70 14.27
C LYS A 160 -1.41 -7.06 13.66
N ASP A 161 -2.69 -7.25 13.35
CA ASP A 161 -3.24 -8.49 12.81
C ASP A 161 -4.55 -8.24 12.05
N LEU A 162 -5.06 -9.29 11.39
CA LEU A 162 -6.29 -9.22 10.60
C LEU A 162 -7.54 -8.98 11.46
N GLU A 163 -7.57 -9.53 12.68
CA GLU A 163 -8.72 -9.38 13.60
C GLU A 163 -8.87 -7.92 14.05
N SER A 164 -7.76 -7.30 14.43
CA SER A 164 -7.70 -5.88 14.78
C SER A 164 -8.08 -5.02 13.58
N ASN A 165 -7.63 -5.38 12.38
CA ASN A 165 -7.99 -4.66 11.16
C ASN A 165 -9.51 -4.70 10.88
N ALA A 166 -10.16 -5.83 11.12
CA ALA A 166 -11.61 -5.96 11.00
C ALA A 166 -12.36 -5.04 11.98
N LYS A 167 -11.89 -4.89 13.23
CA LYS A 167 -12.50 -3.99 14.22
C LYS A 167 -12.44 -2.52 13.80
N ILE A 168 -11.34 -2.09 13.18
CA ILE A 168 -11.24 -0.72 12.63
C ILE A 168 -12.22 -0.54 11.46
N LEU A 169 -12.59 -1.60 10.74
CA LEU A 169 -13.56 -1.53 9.65
C LEU A 169 -14.97 -1.20 10.16
N ASP A 170 -15.32 -1.63 11.37
CA ASP A 170 -16.65 -1.43 11.94
C ASP A 170 -16.90 0.01 12.43
N HIS A 171 -15.83 0.80 12.57
CA HIS A 171 -15.87 2.17 13.10
C HIS A 171 -15.75 3.26 12.03
N VAL A 172 -15.61 2.88 10.75
CA VAL A 172 -15.41 3.77 9.60
C VAL A 172 -16.35 3.38 8.48
#